data_AF-A0A5Q4GHI8-F1
#
_entry.id   AF-A0A5Q4GHI8-F1
#
_cell.length_a   1.000
_cell.length_b   1.000
_cell.length_c   1.000
_cell.angle_alpha   90.00
_cell.angle_beta   90.00
_cell.angle_gamma   90.00
#
_symmetry.space_group_name_H-M   'P 1'
#
loop_
_entity.id
_entity.type
_entity.pdbx_description
1 polymer ?
#
loop_
_entity_poly.entity_id
_entity_poly.type
_entity_poly.pdbx_seq_one_letter_code
_entity_poly.pdbx_strand_id
1 'polypeptide(L)'
;MTEPPEPLELFAPTRAAALARLADFVPRAGRTYAAERNADSGPGRKHNVSMLSPYLRHRIISEREVIAAVLAEHGPNQAEKFIQEVFWRTYWKGWLQMRPAVWRDFLAERDTDRERVAANSGLARALADAASGRTGIDCFDDWARELVTTGYLHNHARMWFASIWIFTLKLPWTLGADFFLRHLLDADPASNTLGWRWVAGIQTRGKTYLARADNIEKYTDGRYRPTGLAEHADPVRDE
;
A
#
# COMPACT_ATOMS: atom_id res chain seq x y z
N MET A 1 11.85 13.87 -19.63
CA MET A 1 11.20 12.89 -18.74
C MET A 1 11.04 11.61 -19.55
N THR A 2 11.71 10.53 -19.16
CA THR A 2 11.45 9.20 -19.70
C THR A 2 10.06 8.76 -19.23
N GLU A 3 9.26 8.16 -20.12
CA GLU A 3 7.99 7.55 -19.72
C GLU A 3 8.24 6.55 -18.56
N PRO A 4 7.37 6.50 -17.56
CA PRO A 4 7.46 5.50 -16.50
C PRO A 4 7.40 4.09 -17.12
N PRO A 5 8.22 3.14 -16.64
CA PRO A 5 8.24 1.79 -17.20
C PRO A 5 6.89 1.11 -17.03
N GLU A 6 6.47 0.36 -18.05
CA GLU A 6 5.25 -0.44 -18.01
C GLU A 6 5.32 -1.46 -16.86
N PRO A 7 4.19 -1.87 -16.25
CA PRO A 7 4.19 -2.75 -15.06
C PRO A 7 4.98 -4.05 -15.26
N LEU A 8 4.92 -4.64 -16.45
CA LEU A 8 5.63 -5.88 -16.80
C LEU A 8 7.11 -5.67 -17.11
N GLU A 9 7.53 -4.46 -17.46
CA GLU A 9 8.95 -4.11 -17.55
C GLU A 9 9.55 -3.96 -16.14
N LEU A 10 8.80 -3.32 -15.23
CA LEU A 10 9.22 -3.15 -13.84
C LEU A 10 9.20 -4.48 -13.07
N PHE A 11 8.24 -5.35 -13.35
CA PHE A 11 8.03 -6.63 -12.68
C PHE A 11 7.88 -7.78 -13.67
N ALA A 12 8.93 -8.02 -14.46
CA ALA A 12 8.97 -9.15 -15.39
C ALA A 12 8.57 -10.46 -14.66
N PRO A 13 7.52 -11.19 -15.08
CA PRO A 13 6.90 -12.26 -14.30
C PRO A 13 7.66 -13.58 -14.41
N THR A 14 8.98 -13.52 -14.25
CA THR A 14 9.87 -14.68 -14.32
C THR A 14 10.55 -14.93 -12.98
N ARG A 15 10.85 -16.19 -12.72
CA ARG A 15 11.61 -16.59 -11.54
C ARG A 15 13.02 -15.99 -11.55
N ALA A 16 13.66 -15.89 -12.71
CA ALA A 16 14.97 -15.26 -12.85
C ALA A 16 14.95 -13.78 -12.41
N ALA A 17 13.96 -13.00 -12.85
CA ALA A 17 13.81 -11.61 -12.43
C ALA A 17 13.54 -11.47 -10.93
N ALA A 18 12.69 -12.35 -10.38
CA ALA A 18 12.40 -12.39 -8.94
C ALA A 18 13.65 -12.67 -8.09
N LEU A 19 14.47 -13.66 -8.51
CA LEU A 19 15.71 -14.02 -7.83
C LEU A 19 16.78 -12.95 -7.97
N ALA A 20 16.91 -12.31 -9.14
CA ALA A 20 17.83 -11.20 -9.34
C ALA A 20 17.47 -10.02 -8.42
N ARG A 21 16.18 -9.68 -8.31
CA ARG A 21 15.70 -8.63 -7.39
C ARG A 21 15.93 -9.00 -5.92
N LEU A 22 15.71 -10.27 -5.55
CA LEU A 22 16.02 -10.76 -4.20
C LEU A 22 17.52 -10.62 -3.91
N ALA A 23 18.38 -11.08 -4.81
CA ALA A 23 19.83 -11.01 -4.65
C ALA A 23 20.35 -9.56 -4.52
N ASP A 24 19.81 -8.62 -5.30
CA ASP A 24 20.13 -7.20 -5.17
C ASP A 24 19.70 -6.62 -3.82
N PHE A 25 18.52 -7.00 -3.30
CA PHE A 25 18.00 -6.47 -2.04
C PHE A 25 18.63 -7.09 -0.78
N VAL A 26 18.99 -8.38 -0.82
CA VAL A 26 19.47 -9.14 0.36
C VAL A 26 20.56 -8.41 1.16
N PRO A 27 21.61 -7.81 0.55
CA PRO A 27 22.63 -7.06 1.29
C PRO A 27 22.08 -5.92 2.16
N ARG A 28 20.92 -5.37 1.82
CA ARG A 28 20.26 -4.24 2.52
C ARG A 28 19.15 -4.67 3.48
N ALA A 29 18.79 -5.96 3.50
CA ALA A 29 17.63 -6.48 4.23
C ALA A 29 17.77 -6.50 5.78
N GLY A 30 18.95 -6.20 6.33
CA GLY A 30 19.21 -6.13 7.76
C GLY A 30 18.91 -4.75 8.38
N ARG A 31 19.92 -4.17 9.06
CA ARG A 31 19.78 -2.88 9.77
C ARG A 31 19.40 -1.71 8.84
N THR A 32 19.92 -1.69 7.61
CA THR A 32 19.59 -0.65 6.61
C THR A 32 18.10 -0.64 6.32
N TYR A 33 17.51 -1.80 6.00
CA TYR A 33 16.06 -1.92 5.84
C TYR A 33 15.30 -1.43 7.08
N ALA A 34 15.72 -1.82 8.29
CA ALA A 34 15.05 -1.40 9.51
C ALA A 34 15.02 0.13 9.68
N ALA A 35 16.11 0.82 9.33
CA ALA A 35 16.21 2.27 9.39
C ALA A 35 15.45 3.00 8.28
N GLU A 36 15.45 2.44 7.06
CA GLU A 36 15.05 3.16 5.85
C GLU A 36 13.70 2.74 5.26
N ARG A 37 13.10 1.61 5.68
CA ARG A 37 11.85 1.04 5.10
C ARG A 37 10.65 1.98 5.01
N ASN A 38 10.70 3.09 5.74
CA ASN A 38 9.63 4.07 5.81
C ASN A 38 9.78 5.21 4.79
N ALA A 39 10.97 5.39 4.22
CA ALA A 39 11.26 6.44 3.24
C ALA A 39 10.75 6.05 1.84
N ASP A 40 10.17 7.00 1.13
CA ASP A 40 9.74 6.89 -0.27
C ASP A 40 10.33 8.04 -1.09
N SER A 41 11.53 7.82 -1.62
CA SER A 41 12.21 8.76 -2.52
C SER A 41 11.62 8.80 -3.94
N GLY A 42 10.48 8.14 -4.17
CA GLY A 42 9.74 8.14 -5.43
C GLY A 42 10.06 6.99 -6.39
N PRO A 43 9.39 6.98 -7.57
CA PRO A 43 9.58 5.97 -8.60
C PRO A 43 11.04 5.81 -9.00
N GLY A 44 11.50 4.56 -9.15
CA GLY A 44 12.87 4.23 -9.60
C GLY A 44 13.97 4.41 -8.53
N ARG A 45 13.67 4.94 -7.34
CA ARG A 45 14.66 5.16 -6.25
C ARG A 45 14.45 4.26 -5.03
N LYS A 46 13.73 3.15 -5.20
CA LYS A 46 13.27 2.26 -4.13
C LYS A 46 14.29 1.16 -3.78
N HIS A 47 15.50 1.56 -3.40
CA HIS A 47 16.59 0.66 -3.01
C HIS A 47 16.48 0.17 -1.56
N ASN A 48 15.72 0.90 -0.74
CA ASN A 48 15.49 0.67 0.68
C ASN A 48 14.41 -0.39 0.98
N VAL A 49 13.69 -0.87 -0.04
CA VAL A 49 12.67 -1.93 0.08
C VAL A 49 12.85 -2.99 -1.01
N SER A 50 12.37 -4.20 -0.75
CA SER A 50 12.62 -5.34 -1.63
C SER A 50 11.88 -5.31 -2.97
N MET A 51 10.72 -4.64 -2.99
CA MET A 51 9.78 -4.69 -4.12
C MET A 51 9.44 -6.13 -4.57
N LEU A 52 9.50 -7.10 -3.65
CA LEU A 52 9.24 -8.52 -3.96
C LEU A 52 7.76 -8.91 -3.90
N SER A 53 6.88 -7.99 -3.48
CA SER A 53 5.47 -8.29 -3.22
C SER A 53 4.70 -8.83 -4.44
N PRO A 54 4.90 -8.36 -5.70
CA PRO A 54 4.24 -8.97 -6.85
C PRO A 54 4.67 -10.44 -7.07
N TYR A 55 5.97 -10.74 -6.93
CA TYR A 55 6.49 -12.09 -7.09
C TYR A 55 5.98 -13.04 -6.01
N LEU A 56 5.91 -12.57 -4.76
CA LEU A 56 5.35 -13.32 -3.63
C LEU A 56 3.84 -13.52 -3.76
N ARG A 57 3.11 -12.53 -4.29
CA ARG A 57 1.66 -12.62 -4.55
C ARG A 57 1.33 -13.76 -5.51
N HIS A 58 2.14 -13.94 -6.54
CA HIS A 58 1.95 -14.94 -7.60
C HIS A 58 2.77 -16.22 -7.42
N ARG A 59 3.42 -16.40 -6.25
CA ARG A 59 4.22 -17.59 -5.90
C ARG A 59 5.35 -17.89 -6.90
N ILE A 60 5.88 -16.87 -7.58
CA ILE A 60 7.07 -16.99 -8.45
C ILE A 60 8.32 -17.32 -7.60
N ILE A 61 8.37 -16.73 -6.40
CA ILE A 61 9.24 -17.10 -5.28
C ILE A 61 8.35 -17.22 -4.02
N SER A 62 8.80 -17.98 -3.03
CA SER A 62 8.11 -18.15 -1.75
C SER A 62 8.67 -17.27 -0.64
N GLU A 63 7.85 -17.01 0.38
CA GLU A 63 8.27 -16.34 1.61
C GLU A 63 9.42 -17.09 2.30
N ARG A 64 9.43 -18.42 2.22
CA ARG A 64 10.50 -19.27 2.78
C ARG A 64 11.85 -19.02 2.10
N GLU A 65 11.87 -18.95 0.76
CA GLU A 65 13.10 -18.65 0.00
C GLU A 65 13.65 -17.27 0.35
N VAL A 66 12.76 -16.27 0.43
CA VAL A 66 13.13 -14.89 0.78
C VAL A 66 13.69 -14.83 2.20
N ILE A 67 13.01 -15.43 3.18
CA ILE A 67 13.47 -15.47 4.58
C ILE A 67 14.81 -16.21 4.68
N ALA A 68 14.96 -17.35 4.01
CA ALA A 68 16.20 -18.12 4.05
C ALA A 68 17.40 -17.32 3.51
N ALA A 69 17.22 -16.62 2.38
CA ALA A 69 18.27 -15.78 1.79
C ALA A 69 18.67 -14.62 2.73
N VAL A 70 17.70 -13.95 3.34
CA VAL A 70 17.96 -12.84 4.26
C VAL A 70 18.60 -13.31 5.58
N LEU A 71 18.17 -14.46 6.11
CA LEU A 71 18.76 -15.06 7.31
C LEU A 71 20.20 -15.51 7.08
N ALA A 72 20.50 -16.05 5.89
CA ALA A 72 21.86 -16.46 5.54
C ALA A 72 22.84 -15.29 5.52
N GLU A 73 22.40 -14.10 5.11
CA GLU A 73 23.22 -12.89 5.04
C GLU A 73 23.35 -12.17 6.41
N HIS A 74 22.23 -11.95 7.10
CA HIS A 74 22.19 -11.03 8.24
C HIS A 74 22.07 -11.73 9.61
N GLY A 75 21.67 -12.99 9.63
CA GLY A 75 21.24 -13.69 10.84
C GLY A 75 19.92 -13.14 11.43
N PRO A 76 19.33 -13.83 12.42
CA PRO A 76 17.97 -13.54 12.89
C PRO A 76 17.82 -12.15 13.53
N ASN A 77 18.79 -11.68 14.31
CA ASN A 77 18.68 -10.42 15.04
C ASN A 77 18.68 -9.21 14.11
N GLN A 78 19.54 -9.19 13.09
CA GLN A 78 19.60 -8.06 12.15
C GLN A 78 18.46 -8.09 11.13
N ALA A 79 18.00 -9.29 10.76
CA ALA A 79 16.92 -9.50 9.80
C ALA A 79 15.51 -9.35 10.40
N GLU A 80 15.38 -9.27 11.73
CA GLU A 80 14.11 -9.35 12.44
C GLU A 80 13.04 -8.45 11.81
N LYS A 81 13.38 -7.17 11.57
CA LYS A 81 12.40 -6.21 11.06
C LYS A 81 11.87 -6.58 9.68
N PHE A 82 12.73 -7.05 8.77
CA PHE A 82 12.29 -7.50 7.44
C PHE A 82 11.43 -8.77 7.52
N ILE A 83 11.83 -9.73 8.36
CA ILE A 83 11.10 -10.99 8.54
C ILE A 83 9.70 -10.74 9.13
N GLN A 84 9.57 -9.81 10.09
CA GLN A 84 8.27 -9.39 10.62
C GLN A 84 7.32 -8.89 9.52
N GLU A 85 7.83 -8.15 8.54
CA GLU A 85 7.03 -7.60 7.44
C GLU A 85 6.60 -8.70 6.45
N VAL A 86 7.44 -9.72 6.24
CA VAL A 86 7.03 -10.94 5.53
C VAL A 86 5.94 -11.69 6.31
N PHE A 87 6.06 -11.78 7.63
CA PHE A 87 5.06 -12.44 8.47
C PHE A 87 3.76 -11.69 8.56
N TRP A 88 3.75 -10.35 8.50
CA TRP A 88 2.52 -9.58 8.40
C TRP A 88 1.68 -10.09 7.22
N ARG A 89 2.25 -10.25 6.02
CA ARG A 89 1.49 -10.78 4.88
C ARG A 89 0.84 -12.15 5.18
N THR A 90 1.54 -13.05 5.86
CA THR A 90 1.01 -14.38 6.23
C THR A 90 -0.05 -14.28 7.32
N TYR A 91 0.18 -13.45 8.34
CA TYR A 91 -0.77 -13.20 9.43
C TYR A 91 -2.11 -12.73 8.89
N TRP A 92 -2.09 -11.76 7.97
CA TRP A 92 -3.29 -11.17 7.39
C TRP A 92 -4.14 -12.20 6.64
N LYS A 93 -3.50 -13.09 5.89
CA LYS A 93 -4.17 -14.20 5.20
C LYS A 93 -4.83 -15.16 6.17
N GLY A 94 -4.09 -15.61 7.19
CA GLY A 94 -4.65 -16.47 8.24
C GLY A 94 -5.80 -15.80 8.99
N TRP A 95 -5.66 -14.51 9.30
CA TRP A 95 -6.69 -13.74 10.00
C TRP A 95 -7.99 -13.67 9.19
N LEU A 96 -7.89 -13.35 7.88
CA LEU A 96 -9.05 -13.28 7.00
C LEU A 96 -9.66 -14.67 6.76
N GLN A 97 -8.83 -15.70 6.62
CA GLN A 97 -9.29 -17.09 6.47
C GLN A 97 -10.19 -17.52 7.64
N MET A 98 -9.85 -17.10 8.87
CA MET A 98 -10.66 -17.38 10.06
C MET A 98 -11.90 -16.48 10.17
N ARG A 99 -12.01 -15.42 9.37
CA ARG A 99 -13.10 -14.42 9.40
C ARG A 99 -13.59 -14.08 7.99
N PRO A 100 -14.08 -15.07 7.22
CA PRO A 100 -14.44 -14.88 5.82
C PRO A 100 -15.56 -13.87 5.60
N ALA A 101 -16.40 -13.64 6.62
CA ALA A 101 -17.44 -12.60 6.59
C ALA A 101 -16.87 -11.22 6.27
N VAL A 102 -15.70 -10.86 6.82
CA VAL A 102 -15.08 -9.55 6.60
C VAL A 102 -14.85 -9.24 5.11
N TRP A 103 -14.52 -10.24 4.31
CA TRP A 103 -14.37 -10.06 2.87
C TRP A 103 -15.73 -9.91 2.17
N ARG A 104 -16.72 -10.71 2.53
CA ARG A 104 -18.08 -10.59 1.97
C ARG A 104 -18.72 -9.25 2.31
N ASP A 105 -18.57 -8.81 3.55
CA ASP A 105 -19.11 -7.55 4.06
C ASP A 105 -18.43 -6.37 3.35
N PHE A 106 -17.11 -6.44 3.14
CA PHE A 106 -16.41 -5.47 2.28
C PHE A 106 -16.99 -5.41 0.87
N LEU A 107 -17.25 -6.55 0.22
CA LEU A 107 -17.81 -6.57 -1.13
C LEU A 107 -19.22 -5.97 -1.18
N ALA A 108 -20.08 -6.32 -0.21
CA ALA A 108 -21.43 -5.78 -0.13
C ALA A 108 -21.44 -4.26 0.16
N GLU A 109 -20.60 -3.80 1.09
CA GLU A 109 -20.44 -2.38 1.41
C GLU A 109 -19.87 -1.61 0.21
N ARG A 110 -18.89 -2.17 -0.50
CA ARG A 110 -18.36 -1.59 -1.75
C ARG A 110 -19.45 -1.42 -2.81
N ASP A 111 -20.29 -2.43 -3.01
CA ASP A 111 -21.32 -2.37 -4.04
C ASP A 111 -22.41 -1.34 -3.68
N THR A 112 -22.79 -1.27 -2.40
CA THR A 112 -23.67 -0.20 -1.88
C THR A 112 -23.03 1.19 -2.06
N ASP A 113 -21.75 1.33 -1.77
CA ASP A 113 -21.02 2.59 -1.94
C ASP A 113 -20.96 3.03 -3.41
N ARG A 114 -20.81 2.09 -4.35
CA ARG A 114 -20.85 2.39 -5.79
C ARG A 114 -22.18 3.00 -6.21
N GLU A 115 -23.29 2.43 -5.75
CA GLU A 115 -24.64 2.95 -6.04
C GLU A 115 -24.82 4.34 -5.44
N ARG A 116 -24.41 4.53 -4.18
CA ARG A 116 -24.47 5.82 -3.48
C ARG A 116 -23.67 6.90 -4.22
N VAL A 117 -22.45 6.57 -4.66
CA VAL A 117 -21.63 7.52 -5.43
C VAL A 117 -22.26 7.82 -6.79
N ALA A 118 -22.77 6.82 -7.50
CA ALA A 118 -23.42 7.02 -8.80
C ALA A 118 -24.64 7.95 -8.71
N ALA A 119 -25.37 7.91 -7.60
CA ALA A 119 -26.51 8.78 -7.34
C ALA A 119 -26.13 10.23 -6.91
N ASN A 120 -24.86 10.53 -6.69
CA ASN A 120 -24.38 11.84 -6.25
C ASN A 120 -23.27 12.37 -7.18
N SER A 121 -23.62 13.29 -8.07
CA SER A 121 -22.69 13.82 -9.09
C SER A 121 -21.43 14.48 -8.51
N GLY A 122 -21.55 15.17 -7.37
CA GLY A 122 -20.41 15.77 -6.69
C GLY A 122 -19.45 14.71 -6.15
N LEU A 123 -19.99 13.68 -5.50
CA LEU A 123 -19.20 12.56 -4.98
C LEU A 123 -18.60 11.71 -6.10
N ALA A 124 -19.34 11.50 -7.20
CA ALA A 124 -18.85 10.83 -8.40
C ALA A 124 -17.68 11.57 -9.03
N ARG A 125 -17.76 12.90 -9.11
CA ARG A 125 -16.66 13.75 -9.58
C ARG A 125 -15.45 13.67 -8.65
N ALA A 126 -15.65 13.80 -7.33
CA ALA A 126 -14.56 13.70 -6.35
C ALA A 126 -13.86 12.33 -6.41
N LEU A 127 -14.61 11.25 -6.57
CA LEU A 127 -14.06 9.90 -6.77
C LEU A 127 -13.26 9.81 -8.07
N ALA A 128 -13.76 10.36 -9.17
CA ALA A 128 -13.09 10.34 -10.46
C ALA A 128 -11.78 11.17 -10.44
N ASP A 129 -11.81 12.34 -9.81
CA ASP A 129 -10.64 13.19 -9.63
C ASP A 129 -9.60 12.51 -8.72
N ALA A 130 -10.02 11.84 -7.65
CA ALA A 130 -9.12 11.04 -6.82
C ALA A 130 -8.48 9.88 -7.58
N ALA A 131 -9.27 9.09 -8.31
CA ALA A 131 -8.78 7.92 -9.05
C ALA A 131 -7.84 8.29 -10.22
N SER A 132 -7.92 9.53 -10.72
CA SER A 132 -7.09 10.02 -11.83
C SER A 132 -5.97 10.96 -11.39
N GLY A 133 -5.82 11.18 -10.08
CA GLY A 133 -4.82 12.08 -9.51
C GLY A 133 -5.03 13.54 -9.90
N ARG A 134 -6.23 14.08 -9.71
CA ARG A 134 -6.57 15.49 -9.96
C ARG A 134 -7.25 16.14 -8.75
N THR A 135 -6.87 15.72 -7.54
CA THR A 135 -7.42 16.25 -6.29
C THR A 135 -6.84 17.62 -5.92
N GLY A 136 -5.68 17.98 -6.48
CA GLY A 136 -4.92 19.16 -6.08
C GLY A 136 -4.03 18.93 -4.87
N ILE A 137 -3.90 17.68 -4.40
CA ILE A 137 -2.95 17.27 -3.36
C ILE A 137 -1.79 16.55 -4.04
N ASP A 138 -0.69 17.27 -4.31
CA ASP A 138 0.42 16.83 -5.16
C ASP A 138 0.90 15.39 -4.89
N CYS A 139 1.15 15.05 -3.62
CA CYS A 139 1.60 13.71 -3.25
C CYS A 139 0.58 12.62 -3.57
N PHE A 140 -0.69 12.89 -3.27
CA PHE A 140 -1.78 11.95 -3.50
C PHE A 140 -2.00 11.73 -5.00
N ASP A 141 -1.98 12.82 -5.77
CA ASP A 141 -2.17 12.80 -7.21
C ASP A 141 -1.07 12.03 -7.94
N ASP A 142 0.19 12.21 -7.49
CA ASP A 142 1.31 11.43 -7.99
C ASP A 142 1.22 9.95 -7.62
N TRP A 143 0.84 9.62 -6.39
CA TRP A 143 0.66 8.22 -5.97
C TRP A 143 -0.47 7.53 -6.72
N ALA A 144 -1.57 8.23 -7.02
CA ALA A 144 -2.67 7.70 -7.83
C ALA A 144 -2.17 7.32 -9.23
N ARG A 145 -1.44 8.23 -9.88
CA ARG A 145 -0.84 8.00 -11.20
C ARG A 145 0.19 6.88 -11.15
N GLU A 146 1.11 6.91 -10.19
CA GLU A 146 2.13 5.87 -10.00
C GLU A 146 1.50 4.49 -9.86
N LEU A 147 0.48 4.35 -9.01
CA LEU A 147 -0.20 3.08 -8.82
C LEU A 147 -0.84 2.58 -10.12
N VAL A 148 -1.54 3.44 -10.86
CA VAL A 148 -2.19 3.05 -12.12
C VAL A 148 -1.17 2.67 -13.18
N THR A 149 -0.07 3.42 -13.28
CA THR A 149 0.92 3.23 -14.34
C THR A 149 1.89 2.10 -14.06
N THR A 150 2.31 1.89 -12.81
CA THR A 150 3.35 0.88 -12.50
C THR A 150 2.80 -0.37 -11.81
N GLY A 151 1.54 -0.32 -11.36
CA GLY A 151 0.91 -1.38 -10.58
C GLY A 151 1.56 -1.65 -9.22
N TYR A 152 2.26 -0.67 -8.66
CA TYR A 152 2.96 -0.79 -7.38
C TYR A 152 2.98 0.54 -6.65
N LEU A 153 2.85 0.51 -5.34
CA LEU A 153 3.03 1.68 -4.49
C LEU A 153 3.79 1.31 -3.20
N HIS A 154 4.64 2.21 -2.70
CA HIS A 154 5.39 2.02 -1.45
C HIS A 154 4.44 1.92 -0.24
N ASN A 155 4.72 1.05 0.74
CA ASN A 155 3.79 0.79 1.85
C ASN A 155 3.35 2.04 2.62
N HIS A 156 4.28 2.94 2.96
CA HIS A 156 3.92 4.20 3.62
C HIS A 156 3.06 5.11 2.72
N ALA A 157 3.36 5.17 1.42
CA ALA A 157 2.52 5.89 0.48
C ALA A 157 1.11 5.29 0.40
N ARG A 158 0.95 3.95 0.49
CA ARG A 158 -0.37 3.31 0.60
C ARG A 158 -1.14 3.78 1.84
N MET A 159 -0.47 3.88 2.98
CA MET A 159 -1.09 4.33 4.23
C MET A 159 -1.48 5.80 4.18
N TRP A 160 -0.61 6.69 3.69
CA TRP A 160 -0.95 8.10 3.50
C TRP A 160 -2.06 8.28 2.48
N PHE A 161 -2.00 7.57 1.34
CA PHE A 161 -3.04 7.58 0.32
C PHE A 161 -4.40 7.21 0.91
N ALA A 162 -4.48 6.08 1.63
CA ALA A 162 -5.72 5.63 2.24
C ALA A 162 -6.25 6.63 3.28
N SER A 163 -5.35 7.24 4.07
CA SER A 163 -5.74 8.23 5.07
C SER A 163 -6.27 9.51 4.43
N ILE A 164 -5.61 10.04 3.40
CA ILE A 164 -6.07 11.21 2.64
C ILE A 164 -7.41 10.90 1.97
N TRP A 165 -7.54 9.73 1.34
CA TRP A 165 -8.80 9.26 0.73
C TRP A 165 -9.97 9.32 1.71
N ILE A 166 -9.80 8.74 2.89
CA ILE A 166 -10.88 8.60 3.88
C ILE A 166 -11.14 9.94 4.59
N PHE A 167 -10.09 10.56 5.14
CA PHE A 167 -10.26 11.64 6.10
C PHE A 167 -10.19 13.03 5.50
N THR A 168 -9.43 13.22 4.41
CA THR A 168 -9.29 14.53 3.74
C THR A 168 -10.30 14.66 2.62
N LEU A 169 -10.37 13.69 1.71
CA LEU A 169 -11.29 13.70 0.56
C LEU A 169 -12.71 13.23 0.93
N LYS A 170 -12.90 12.66 2.13
CA LYS A 170 -14.18 12.13 2.63
C LYS A 170 -14.82 11.12 1.67
N LEU A 171 -13.99 10.33 0.99
CA LEU A 171 -14.44 9.30 0.06
C LEU A 171 -14.68 7.96 0.78
N PRO A 172 -15.60 7.12 0.28
CA PRO A 172 -15.85 5.82 0.89
C PRO A 172 -14.60 4.94 0.85
N TRP A 173 -14.20 4.39 2.01
CA TRP A 173 -12.97 3.61 2.13
C TRP A 173 -12.98 2.36 1.25
N THR A 174 -14.16 1.77 1.04
CA THR A 174 -14.33 0.55 0.23
C THR A 174 -13.95 0.78 -1.23
N LEU A 175 -14.22 1.98 -1.76
CA LEU A 175 -13.91 2.34 -3.14
C LEU A 175 -12.43 2.64 -3.34
N GLY A 176 -11.76 3.14 -2.31
CA GLY A 176 -10.29 3.27 -2.31
C GLY A 176 -9.60 1.90 -2.23
N ALA A 177 -10.12 1.01 -1.38
CA ALA A 177 -9.65 -0.37 -1.31
C ALA A 177 -9.86 -1.13 -2.63
N ASP A 178 -11.01 -0.93 -3.30
CA ASP A 178 -11.29 -1.48 -4.63
C ASP A 178 -10.36 -0.90 -5.71
N PHE A 179 -10.09 0.42 -5.69
CA PHE A 179 -9.10 1.05 -6.56
C PHE A 179 -7.74 0.36 -6.42
N PHE A 180 -7.28 0.10 -5.19
CA PHE A 180 -6.03 -0.61 -4.97
C PHE A 180 -6.05 -2.04 -5.50
N LEU A 181 -7.13 -2.80 -5.27
CA LEU A 181 -7.25 -4.17 -5.78
C LEU A 181 -7.19 -4.25 -7.31
N ARG A 182 -7.72 -3.24 -8.01
CA ARG A 182 -7.74 -3.19 -9.47
C ARG A 182 -6.40 -2.85 -10.10
N HIS A 183 -5.56 -2.08 -9.40
CA HIS A 183 -4.32 -1.55 -9.97
C HIS A 183 -3.05 -2.21 -9.42
N LEU A 184 -3.06 -2.78 -8.20
CA LEU A 184 -1.86 -3.43 -7.65
C LEU A 184 -1.57 -4.78 -8.32
N LEU A 185 -0.33 -4.97 -8.78
CA LEU A 185 0.18 -6.28 -9.18
C LEU A 185 0.28 -7.26 -8.01
N ASP A 186 0.46 -6.73 -6.80
CA ASP A 186 0.49 -7.50 -5.55
C ASP A 186 -0.87 -7.55 -4.83
N ALA A 187 -1.96 -7.17 -5.50
CA ALA A 187 -3.31 -7.14 -4.94
C ALA A 187 -3.69 -8.47 -4.27
N ASP A 188 -3.91 -8.42 -2.96
CA ASP A 188 -4.26 -9.56 -2.12
C ASP A 188 -5.50 -9.21 -1.28
N PRO A 189 -6.60 -9.99 -1.35
CA PRO A 189 -7.82 -9.66 -0.63
C PRO A 189 -7.62 -9.45 0.88
N ALA A 190 -6.77 -10.25 1.51
CA ALA A 190 -6.47 -10.09 2.93
C ALA A 190 -5.66 -8.82 3.19
N SER A 191 -4.46 -8.74 2.61
CA SER A 191 -3.51 -7.65 2.85
C SER A 191 -4.09 -6.28 2.50
N ASN A 192 -4.89 -6.18 1.44
CA ASN A 192 -5.53 -4.94 1.04
C ASN A 192 -6.70 -4.58 1.97
N THR A 193 -7.66 -5.48 2.15
CA THR A 193 -8.91 -5.17 2.86
C THR A 193 -8.64 -4.79 4.32
N LEU A 194 -7.83 -5.57 5.05
CA LEU A 194 -7.62 -5.24 6.46
C LEU A 194 -6.73 -3.98 6.63
N GLY A 195 -6.11 -3.48 5.56
CA GLY A 195 -5.09 -2.42 5.50
C GLY A 195 -5.79 -1.11 5.46
N TRP A 196 -6.73 -1.03 4.54
CA TRP A 196 -7.76 -0.02 4.54
C TRP A 196 -8.59 -0.03 5.83
N ARG A 197 -9.01 -1.20 6.35
CA ARG A 197 -9.70 -1.26 7.66
C ARG A 197 -8.83 -0.76 8.81
N TRP A 198 -7.52 -1.00 8.78
CA TRP A 198 -6.59 -0.52 9.81
C TRP A 198 -6.45 1.00 9.76
N VAL A 199 -6.29 1.59 8.57
CA VAL A 199 -6.26 3.06 8.41
C VAL A 199 -7.59 3.69 8.85
N ALA A 200 -8.70 3.06 8.49
CA ALA A 200 -10.06 3.51 8.80
C ALA A 200 -10.47 3.36 10.29
N GLY A 201 -9.64 2.75 11.14
CA GLY A 201 -9.98 2.48 12.56
C GLY A 201 -10.99 1.36 12.77
N ILE A 202 -11.25 0.55 11.73
CA ILE A 202 -12.19 -0.58 11.75
C ILE A 202 -11.48 -1.87 12.19
N GLN A 203 -10.21 -2.06 11.82
CA GLN A 203 -9.48 -3.30 12.12
C GLN A 203 -9.07 -3.39 13.60
N THR A 204 -8.60 -2.28 14.14
CA THR A 204 -8.44 -2.10 15.58
C THR A 204 -9.34 -0.95 15.98
N ARG A 205 -10.42 -1.27 16.69
CA ARG A 205 -11.50 -0.34 17.00
C ARG A 205 -10.95 0.97 17.57
N GLY A 206 -11.36 2.08 16.94
CA GLY A 206 -11.01 3.44 17.36
C GLY A 206 -9.59 3.90 17.02
N LYS A 207 -8.74 3.03 16.45
CA LYS A 207 -7.35 3.37 16.13
C LYS A 207 -7.20 3.66 14.64
N THR A 208 -7.39 4.91 14.26
CA THR A 208 -7.17 5.40 12.90
C THR A 208 -5.71 5.73 12.64
N TYR A 209 -5.34 5.80 11.35
CA TYR A 209 -4.07 6.34 10.91
C TYR A 209 -4.30 7.65 10.17
N LEU A 210 -3.81 8.75 10.73
CA LEU A 210 -3.88 10.08 10.11
C LEU A 210 -2.57 10.42 9.39
N ALA A 211 -2.66 10.72 8.09
CA ALA A 211 -1.57 11.27 7.31
C ALA A 211 -1.23 12.67 7.81
N ARG A 212 0.04 12.90 8.16
CA ARG A 212 0.52 14.19 8.64
C ARG A 212 1.52 14.78 7.66
N ALA A 213 1.38 16.08 7.38
CA ALA A 213 2.20 16.78 6.40
C ALA A 213 3.70 16.71 6.74
N ASP A 214 4.07 16.87 8.01
CA ASP A 214 5.45 16.76 8.51
C ASP A 214 6.04 15.35 8.29
N ASN A 215 5.19 14.31 8.45
CA ASN A 215 5.57 12.93 8.23
C ASN A 215 5.82 12.65 6.74
N ILE A 216 4.92 13.13 5.87
CA ILE A 216 5.05 13.01 4.42
C ILE A 216 6.31 13.75 3.95
N GLU A 217 6.52 14.99 4.39
CA GLU A 217 7.72 15.78 4.05
C GLU A 217 9.00 15.06 4.46
N LYS A 218 9.08 14.60 5.71
CA LYS A 218 10.25 13.87 6.20
C LYS A 218 10.55 12.60 5.40
N TYR A 219 9.54 11.75 5.21
CA TYR A 219 9.76 10.42 4.62
C TYR A 219 9.72 10.42 3.09
N THR A 220 9.42 11.55 2.46
CA THR A 220 9.57 11.71 1.00
C THR A 220 10.81 12.54 0.66
N ASP A 221 11.70 12.78 1.63
CA ASP A 221 12.92 13.58 1.48
C ASP A 221 12.63 14.98 0.93
N GLY A 222 11.57 15.61 1.47
CA GLY A 222 11.12 16.93 1.07
C GLY A 222 10.44 17.01 -0.30
N ARG A 223 10.22 15.88 -1.00
CA ARG A 223 9.56 15.86 -2.32
C ARG A 223 8.14 16.42 -2.26
N TYR A 224 7.45 16.25 -1.13
CA TYR A 224 6.10 16.79 -0.93
C TYR A 224 5.95 17.46 0.41
N ARG A 225 5.16 18.55 0.42
CA ARG A 225 4.72 19.24 1.65
C ARG A 225 3.25 19.61 1.53
N PRO A 226 2.33 18.63 1.61
CA PRO A 226 0.92 18.87 1.34
C PRO A 226 0.30 19.80 2.40
N THR A 227 -0.59 20.67 1.96
CA THR A 227 -1.40 21.54 2.82
C THR A 227 -2.87 21.13 2.77
N GLY A 228 -3.66 21.49 3.78
CA GLY A 228 -5.11 21.22 3.79
C GLY A 228 -5.47 19.75 4.02
N LEU A 229 -4.55 18.95 4.57
CA LEU A 229 -4.88 17.60 5.05
C LEU A 229 -5.79 17.69 6.27
N ALA A 230 -6.58 16.64 6.50
CA ALA A 230 -7.40 16.53 7.70
C ALA A 230 -6.55 16.60 8.98
N GLU A 231 -7.05 17.29 10.00
CA GLU A 231 -6.41 17.39 11.32
C GLU A 231 -6.91 16.31 12.30
N HIS A 232 -8.06 15.70 11.98
CA HIS A 232 -8.68 14.65 12.76
C HIS A 232 -9.05 13.45 11.88
N ALA A 233 -8.92 12.25 12.44
CA ALA A 233 -9.30 10.99 11.80
C ALA A 233 -10.28 10.24 12.71
N ASP A 234 -11.55 10.63 12.66
CA ASP A 234 -12.62 9.91 13.35
C ASP A 234 -12.82 8.54 12.71
N PRO A 235 -12.96 7.45 13.49
CA PRO A 235 -13.21 6.13 12.93
C PRO A 235 -14.41 6.13 11.98
N VAL A 236 -14.31 5.40 10.86
CA VAL A 236 -15.38 5.36 9.85
C VAL A 236 -16.70 4.78 10.42
N ARG A 237 -16.62 3.98 11.49
CA ARG A 237 -17.77 3.48 12.25
C ARG A 237 -17.36 3.12 13.69
N ASP A 238 -18.32 3.25 14.60
CA ASP A 238 -18.12 3.10 16.04
C ASP A 238 -18.33 1.68 16.60
N GLU A 239 -18.78 0.71 15.78
CA GLU A 239 -19.25 -0.64 16.17
C GLU A 239 -18.47 -1.28 17.34
#